data_AF-A0A0D3L079-F1
#
_entry.id   AF-A0A0D3L079-F1
#
_cell.length_a   1.000
_cell.length_b   1.000
_cell.length_c   1.000
_cell.angle_alpha   90.00
_cell.angle_beta   90.00
_cell.angle_gamma   90.00
#
_symmetry.space_group_name_H-M   'P 1'
#
loop_
_entity.id
_entity.type
_entity.pdbx_description
1 polymer ?
#
loop_
_entity_poly.entity_id
_entity_poly.type
_entity_poly.pdbx_seq_one_letter_code
_entity_poly.pdbx_strand_id
1 'polypeptide(L)'
;MAKFTHGPLLSPSDATSAYDAGAVDSGTCITLPSGGSTPSPATVPAVSCLPSLVCVGMAKAGTDELRGWLSLHPNLSSSTDREVQYFNHGIFRAMPGGVVGPVHHRSLLEAALRTSWSEYAARFPVPREHIGRVLTFEKSPGYARPQHNLSRVANGIERHVPFLMRRLMPSVRLVLLLRDPVALVRSRFVHCLRQAGRQRRPPLPSCGGAVERDYESMLTAGAGLLRLEPGGAAGGSPLRPVAEFASGPSSLLNRVLAHAGLQRHDWRASGYPGPDGSLTFHPRKSKSVRERASRRPLLPGFEAATRDALTPVLIRFRTQHPCLRPPWPLGSATSAASGPTDRADTSPLCRARGARTHAAPQ
;
A
#
# COMPACT_ATOMS: atom_id res chain seq x y z
N MET A 1 0.43 -19.69 -19.42
CA MET A 1 0.03 -19.00 -18.17
C MET A 1 1.18 -19.06 -17.19
N ALA A 2 1.50 -17.96 -16.51
CA ALA A 2 2.53 -17.96 -15.47
C ALA A 2 2.06 -18.83 -14.29
N LYS A 3 2.90 -19.77 -13.84
CA LYS A 3 2.73 -20.47 -12.57
C LYS A 3 3.46 -19.65 -11.51
N PHE A 4 2.75 -19.21 -10.49
CA PHE A 4 3.39 -18.56 -9.34
C PHE A 4 3.82 -19.63 -8.34
N THR A 5 4.90 -19.39 -7.60
CA THR A 5 5.18 -20.12 -6.37
C THR A 5 4.11 -19.69 -5.36
N HIS A 6 3.17 -20.58 -5.07
CA HIS A 6 2.19 -20.38 -3.99
C HIS A 6 2.75 -20.99 -2.71
N GLY A 7 2.40 -20.37 -1.57
CA GLY A 7 2.61 -20.99 -0.28
C GLY A 7 1.75 -22.24 -0.12
N PRO A 8 1.92 -22.99 0.98
CA PRO A 8 1.11 -24.17 1.24
C PRO A 8 -0.39 -23.84 1.28
N LEU A 9 -1.23 -24.78 0.87
CA LEU A 9 -2.65 -24.76 1.17
C LEU A 9 -2.87 -25.42 2.53
N LEU A 10 -3.25 -24.62 3.52
CA LEU A 10 -3.40 -25.02 4.91
C LEU A 10 -4.87 -25.32 5.26
N SER A 11 -5.08 -26.19 6.24
CA SER A 11 -6.37 -26.33 6.91
C SER A 11 -6.52 -25.26 8.01
N PRO A 12 -7.75 -24.91 8.45
CA PRO A 12 -7.96 -24.00 9.58
C PRO A 12 -7.28 -24.44 10.87
N SER A 13 -7.26 -25.74 11.15
CA SER A 13 -6.65 -26.29 12.36
C SER A 13 -5.12 -26.15 12.36
N ASP A 14 -4.50 -26.09 11.19
CA ASP A 14 -3.04 -25.97 11.04
C ASP A 14 -2.56 -24.52 11.00
N ALA A 15 -3.47 -23.54 11.03
CA ALA A 15 -3.11 -22.14 10.81
C ALA A 15 -2.11 -21.61 11.85
N THR A 16 -2.32 -21.98 13.12
CA THR A 16 -1.46 -21.57 14.24
C THR A 16 -0.11 -22.28 14.20
N SER A 17 -0.09 -23.59 13.97
CA SER A 17 1.14 -24.38 13.92
C SER A 17 2.00 -23.98 12.71
N ALA A 18 1.39 -23.70 11.56
CA ALA A 18 2.09 -23.18 10.39
C ALA A 18 2.72 -21.80 10.64
N TYR A 19 2.04 -20.92 11.37
CA TYR A 19 2.61 -19.63 11.77
C TYR A 19 3.81 -19.81 12.70
N ASP A 20 3.68 -20.66 13.72
CA ASP A 20 4.75 -20.93 14.69
C ASP A 20 5.98 -21.56 14.02
N ALA A 21 5.76 -22.42 13.01
CA ALA A 21 6.80 -23.03 12.20
C ALA A 21 7.43 -22.09 11.14
N GLY A 22 6.90 -20.87 10.97
CA GLY A 22 7.35 -19.94 9.92
C GLY A 22 7.00 -20.38 8.49
N ALA A 23 5.99 -21.24 8.33
CA ALA A 23 5.52 -21.73 7.03
C ALA A 23 4.49 -20.81 6.35
N VAL A 24 4.04 -19.75 7.05
CA VAL A 24 3.12 -18.74 6.52
C VAL A 24 3.90 -17.64 5.81
N ASP A 25 3.50 -17.33 4.57
CA ASP A 25 4.05 -16.26 3.76
C ASP A 25 2.97 -15.64 2.86
N SER A 26 3.34 -14.61 2.09
CA SER A 26 2.52 -14.04 1.03
C SER A 26 2.10 -15.14 0.04
N GLY A 27 0.82 -15.20 -0.31
CA GLY A 27 0.27 -16.26 -1.16
C GLY A 27 0.02 -17.60 -0.46
N THR A 28 0.33 -17.75 0.84
CA THR A 28 -0.16 -18.91 1.62
C THR A 28 -1.68 -18.91 1.60
N CYS A 29 -2.26 -20.07 1.29
CA CYS A 29 -3.70 -20.25 1.17
C CYS A 29 -4.24 -21.05 2.35
N ILE A 30 -5.50 -20.82 2.70
CA ILE A 30 -6.22 -21.53 3.74
C ILE A 30 -7.60 -21.94 3.22
N THR A 31 -8.00 -23.18 3.46
CA THR A 31 -9.39 -23.60 3.22
C THR A 31 -10.26 -23.02 4.32
N LEU A 32 -11.36 -22.35 3.98
CA LEU A 32 -12.33 -21.88 4.96
C LEU A 32 -13.37 -22.98 5.23
N PRO A 33 -13.84 -23.14 6.47
CA PRO A 33 -14.94 -24.04 6.77
C PRO A 33 -16.18 -23.59 5.99
N SER A 34 -16.82 -24.53 5.31
CA SER A 34 -18.08 -24.30 4.60
C SER A 34 -19.14 -23.88 5.63
N GLY A 35 -19.51 -22.59 5.65
CA GLY A 35 -20.40 -21.99 6.66
C GLY A 35 -21.87 -22.43 6.63
N GLY A 36 -22.17 -23.65 6.18
CA GLY A 36 -23.52 -24.20 6.15
C GLY A 36 -23.68 -25.32 7.17
N SER A 37 -24.73 -25.26 7.97
CA SER A 37 -25.17 -26.33 8.89
C SER A 37 -25.64 -27.60 8.18
N THR A 38 -25.66 -27.62 6.85
CA THR A 38 -25.93 -28.79 6.01
C THR A 38 -24.81 -28.95 4.99
N PRO A 39 -24.03 -30.05 5.05
CA PRO A 39 -23.05 -30.35 4.02
C PRO A 39 -23.79 -30.73 2.74
N SER A 40 -23.99 -29.76 1.84
CA SER A 40 -24.31 -30.10 0.45
C SER A 40 -23.05 -30.73 -0.17
N PRO A 41 -23.13 -31.96 -0.72
CA PRO A 41 -21.98 -32.65 -1.31
C PRO A 41 -21.40 -31.94 -2.55
N ALA A 42 -21.97 -30.82 -2.99
CA ALA A 42 -21.53 -30.04 -4.14
C ALA A 42 -20.71 -28.78 -3.79
N THR A 43 -20.58 -28.38 -2.51
CA THR A 43 -19.91 -27.12 -2.16
C THR A 43 -18.40 -27.35 -1.97
N VAL A 44 -17.62 -27.11 -3.02
CA VAL A 44 -16.14 -27.06 -2.93
C VAL A 44 -15.76 -26.06 -1.83
N PRO A 45 -14.91 -26.44 -0.85
CA PRO A 45 -14.54 -25.54 0.24
C PRO A 45 -13.89 -24.28 -0.33
N ALA A 46 -14.38 -23.12 0.11
CA ALA A 46 -13.83 -21.83 -0.29
C ALA A 46 -12.37 -21.74 0.15
N VAL A 47 -11.49 -21.29 -0.74
CA VAL A 47 -10.08 -21.06 -0.42
C VAL A 47 -9.84 -19.56 -0.38
N SER A 48 -9.00 -19.11 0.55
CA SER A 48 -8.52 -17.73 0.57
C SER A 48 -7.01 -17.67 0.74
N CYS A 49 -6.35 -16.70 0.11
CA CYS A 49 -4.90 -16.63 0.06
C CYS A 49 -4.37 -15.26 0.48
N LEU A 50 -3.38 -15.23 1.37
CA LEU A 50 -2.71 -14.00 1.82
C LEU A 50 -2.18 -13.18 0.63
N PRO A 51 -2.25 -11.83 0.69
CA PRO A 51 -1.87 -10.99 -0.44
C PRO A 51 -0.39 -11.13 -0.78
N SER A 52 -0.09 -11.29 -2.07
CA SER A 52 1.28 -11.24 -2.61
C SER A 52 1.73 -9.83 -2.93
N LEU A 53 0.81 -8.86 -2.94
CA LEU A 53 1.05 -7.45 -3.24
C LEU A 53 0.20 -6.56 -2.31
N VAL A 54 0.81 -5.54 -1.71
CA VAL A 54 0.13 -4.59 -0.81
C VAL A 54 0.46 -3.16 -1.23
N CYS A 55 -0.57 -2.40 -1.59
CA CYS A 55 -0.46 -0.95 -1.74
C CYS A 55 -0.62 -0.28 -0.37
N VAL A 56 0.52 0.09 0.24
CA VAL A 56 0.60 0.60 1.62
C VAL A 56 0.22 2.08 1.74
N GLY A 57 0.16 2.81 0.62
CA GLY A 57 -0.07 4.24 0.63
C GLY A 57 0.34 4.95 -0.66
N MET A 58 0.33 6.28 -0.67
CA MET A 58 -0.16 7.15 0.42
C MET A 58 -1.65 7.49 0.27
N ALA A 59 -2.31 7.81 1.38
CA ALA A 59 -3.67 8.32 1.33
C ALA A 59 -3.73 9.54 0.39
N LYS A 60 -4.76 9.59 -0.47
CA LYS A 60 -4.95 10.65 -1.48
C LYS A 60 -3.95 10.67 -2.65
N ALA A 61 -3.07 9.68 -2.76
CA ALA A 61 -2.13 9.53 -3.87
C ALA A 61 -2.68 8.75 -5.08
N GLY A 62 -3.98 8.39 -5.10
CA GLY A 62 -4.58 7.64 -6.22
C GLY A 62 -4.60 6.11 -6.01
N THR A 63 -4.53 5.67 -4.76
CA THR A 63 -4.46 4.24 -4.41
C THR A 63 -5.75 3.48 -4.76
N ASP A 64 -6.92 4.13 -4.65
CA ASP A 64 -8.20 3.52 -5.04
C ASP A 64 -8.29 3.30 -6.55
N GLU A 65 -7.80 4.26 -7.33
CA GLU A 65 -7.71 4.16 -8.78
C GLU A 65 -6.77 3.01 -9.19
N LEU A 66 -5.59 2.92 -8.57
CA LEU A 66 -4.68 1.80 -8.79
C LEU A 66 -5.34 0.45 -8.48
N ARG A 67 -6.05 0.32 -7.34
CA ARG A 67 -6.79 -0.90 -7.00
C ARG A 67 -7.80 -1.25 -8.09
N GLY A 68 -8.56 -0.26 -8.57
CA GLY A 68 -9.54 -0.46 -9.64
C GLY A 68 -8.91 -1.00 -10.91
N TRP A 69 -7.79 -0.43 -11.36
CA TRP A 69 -7.07 -0.87 -12.55
C TRP A 69 -6.46 -2.26 -12.40
N LEU A 70 -5.78 -2.54 -11.29
CA LEU A 70 -5.20 -3.85 -11.02
C LEU A 70 -6.25 -4.96 -10.96
N SER A 71 -7.47 -4.64 -10.51
CA SER A 71 -8.59 -5.59 -10.46
C SER A 71 -9.10 -6.01 -11.84
N LEU A 72 -8.69 -5.33 -12.92
CA LEU A 72 -9.03 -5.70 -14.30
C LEU A 72 -8.06 -6.74 -14.87
N HIS A 73 -6.93 -7.00 -14.20
CA HIS A 73 -5.93 -7.94 -14.70
C HIS A 73 -6.33 -9.39 -14.35
N PRO A 74 -6.33 -10.34 -15.31
CA PRO A 74 -6.85 -11.70 -15.09
C PRO A 74 -6.06 -12.50 -14.04
N ASN A 75 -4.79 -12.18 -13.81
CA ASN A 75 -3.95 -12.82 -12.79
C ASN A 75 -3.89 -12.05 -11.45
N LEU A 76 -4.78 -11.09 -11.21
CA LEU A 76 -4.85 -10.35 -9.95
C LEU A 76 -6.27 -10.41 -9.36
N SER A 77 -6.34 -10.68 -8.06
CA SER A 77 -7.59 -10.66 -7.30
C SER A 77 -7.47 -9.71 -6.11
N SER A 78 -8.38 -8.75 -5.99
CA SER A 78 -8.37 -7.79 -4.89
C SER A 78 -9.05 -8.36 -3.65
N SER A 79 -8.71 -7.85 -2.46
CA SER A 79 -9.52 -8.04 -1.26
C SER A 79 -11.02 -7.71 -1.46
N THR A 80 -11.88 -8.40 -0.72
CA THR A 80 -13.33 -8.15 -0.66
C THR A 80 -13.62 -6.76 -0.10
N ASP A 81 -12.87 -6.36 0.94
CA ASP A 81 -12.92 -5.01 1.49
C ASP A 81 -12.19 -4.01 0.59
N ARG A 82 -12.65 -2.76 0.59
CA ARG A 82 -11.97 -1.66 -0.12
C ARG A 82 -10.62 -1.32 0.51
N GLU A 83 -10.56 -1.39 1.83
CA GLU A 83 -9.35 -1.22 2.65
C GLU A 83 -9.43 -2.21 3.81
N VAL A 84 -8.48 -3.14 3.90
CA VAL A 84 -8.52 -4.18 4.94
C VAL A 84 -8.04 -3.62 6.28
N GLN A 85 -7.01 -2.76 6.26
CA GLN A 85 -6.48 -2.08 7.45
C GLN A 85 -6.15 -3.06 8.59
N TYR A 86 -5.67 -4.27 8.25
CA TYR A 86 -5.45 -5.32 9.23
C TYR A 86 -4.33 -4.95 10.21
N PHE A 87 -3.15 -4.59 9.69
CA PHE A 87 -1.95 -4.35 10.50
C PHE A 87 -1.99 -3.09 11.39
N ASN A 88 -2.93 -2.17 11.16
CA ASN A 88 -3.07 -0.94 11.94
C ASN A 88 -4.43 -0.81 12.66
N HIS A 89 -5.43 -1.63 12.34
CA HIS A 89 -6.74 -1.63 13.01
C HIS A 89 -7.28 -3.02 13.28
N GLY A 90 -7.31 -3.88 12.26
CA GLY A 90 -7.97 -5.19 12.34
C GLY A 90 -7.37 -6.08 13.41
N ILE A 91 -6.04 -6.04 13.55
CA ILE A 91 -5.29 -6.87 14.51
C ILE A 91 -5.71 -6.64 15.97
N PHE A 92 -6.25 -5.46 16.32
CA PHE A 92 -6.73 -5.19 17.67
C PHE A 92 -7.92 -6.04 18.09
N ARG A 93 -8.72 -6.52 17.13
CA ARG A 93 -9.85 -7.41 17.44
C ARG A 93 -9.40 -8.76 18.00
N ALA A 94 -8.15 -9.14 17.71
CA ALA A 94 -7.55 -10.40 18.14
C ALA A 94 -6.62 -10.24 19.35
N MET A 95 -6.52 -9.04 19.93
CA MET A 95 -5.66 -8.80 21.09
C MET A 95 -6.26 -9.46 22.34
N PRO A 96 -5.47 -10.26 23.09
CA PRO A 96 -5.92 -10.84 24.35
C PRO A 96 -6.36 -9.75 25.34
N GLY A 97 -7.52 -9.94 25.98
CA GLY A 97 -7.99 -9.08 27.08
C GLY A 97 -8.51 -7.69 26.67
N GLY A 98 -8.66 -7.38 25.38
CA GLY A 98 -9.25 -6.11 24.92
C GLY A 98 -8.45 -4.85 25.33
N VAL A 99 -7.21 -5.01 25.79
CA VAL A 99 -6.41 -3.94 26.38
C VAL A 99 -5.98 -2.94 25.30
N VAL A 100 -6.54 -1.74 25.37
CA VAL A 100 -6.10 -0.54 24.65
C VAL A 100 -5.22 0.25 25.64
N GLY A 101 -3.96 -0.14 25.76
CA GLY A 101 -2.95 0.56 26.57
C GLY A 101 -1.88 1.22 25.69
N PRO A 102 -1.16 2.25 26.22
CA PRO A 102 -0.26 3.08 25.43
C PRO A 102 1.05 2.41 24.98
N VAL A 103 1.24 1.12 25.30
CA VAL A 103 2.39 0.34 24.86
C VAL A 103 1.89 -1.02 24.41
N HIS A 104 1.65 -1.18 23.11
CA HIS A 104 1.49 -2.51 22.54
C HIS A 104 2.86 -3.17 22.57
N HIS A 105 3.08 -4.01 23.57
CA HIS A 105 4.29 -4.81 23.62
C HIS A 105 4.31 -5.70 22.37
N ARG A 106 5.44 -5.74 21.68
CA ARG A 106 5.62 -6.49 20.42
C ARG A 106 5.12 -7.94 20.53
N SER A 107 5.31 -8.59 21.68
CA SER A 107 4.82 -9.95 21.94
C SER A 107 3.29 -10.08 21.88
N LEU A 108 2.54 -9.08 22.35
CA LEU A 108 1.07 -9.10 22.28
C LEU A 108 0.59 -8.98 20.83
N LEU A 109 1.23 -8.12 20.04
CA LEU A 109 0.92 -7.99 18.61
C LEU A 109 1.29 -9.27 17.85
N GLU A 110 2.41 -9.92 18.19
CA GLU A 110 2.79 -11.21 17.62
C GLU A 110 1.81 -12.32 18.00
N ALA A 111 1.31 -12.33 19.24
CA ALA A 111 0.28 -13.28 19.69
C ALA A 111 -1.06 -13.05 18.97
N ALA A 112 -1.48 -11.79 18.78
CA ALA A 112 -2.67 -11.46 18.00
C ALA A 112 -2.51 -11.84 16.52
N LEU A 113 -1.33 -11.62 15.95
CA LEU A 113 -1.00 -12.00 14.58
C LEU A 113 -1.09 -13.53 14.40
N ARG A 114 -0.49 -14.28 15.34
CA ARG A 114 -0.49 -15.75 15.39
C ARG A 114 -1.91 -16.33 15.33
N THR A 115 -2.86 -15.73 16.04
CA THR A 115 -4.22 -16.27 16.17
C THR A 115 -5.22 -15.76 15.15
N SER A 116 -4.94 -14.65 14.45
CA SER A 116 -5.94 -13.98 13.59
C SER A 116 -5.56 -13.81 12.13
N TRP A 117 -4.37 -14.25 11.72
CA TRP A 117 -3.95 -14.08 10.31
C TRP A 117 -4.87 -14.83 9.33
N SER A 118 -5.50 -15.93 9.75
CA SER A 118 -6.45 -16.68 8.94
C SER A 118 -7.72 -15.87 8.64
N GLU A 119 -8.19 -15.05 9.59
CA GLU A 119 -9.30 -14.12 9.38
C GLU A 119 -8.91 -12.98 8.40
N TYR A 120 -7.64 -12.57 8.41
CA TYR A 120 -7.11 -11.66 7.42
C TYR A 120 -7.05 -12.32 6.03
N ALA A 121 -6.57 -13.56 5.95
CA ALA A 121 -6.56 -14.33 4.70
C ALA A 121 -7.98 -14.49 4.11
N ALA A 122 -9.01 -14.68 4.94
CA ALA A 122 -10.40 -14.80 4.52
C ALA A 122 -10.95 -13.58 3.74
N ARG A 123 -10.24 -12.44 3.75
CA ARG A 123 -10.57 -11.26 2.93
C ARG A 123 -10.17 -11.40 1.46
N PHE A 124 -9.52 -12.50 1.09
CA PHE A 124 -8.93 -12.73 -0.23
C PHE A 124 -9.39 -14.06 -0.83
N PRO A 125 -10.68 -14.22 -1.13
CA PRO A 125 -11.19 -15.45 -1.71
C PRO A 125 -10.57 -15.71 -3.09
N VAL A 126 -10.18 -16.96 -3.31
CA VAL A 126 -9.60 -17.45 -4.56
C VAL A 126 -10.31 -18.76 -4.93
N PRO A 127 -10.91 -18.86 -6.13
CA PRO A 127 -11.43 -20.15 -6.61
C PRO A 127 -10.33 -21.20 -6.59
N ARG A 128 -10.65 -22.43 -6.19
CA ARG A 128 -9.64 -23.48 -5.94
C ARG A 128 -8.80 -23.77 -7.20
N GLU A 129 -9.43 -23.73 -8.36
CA GLU A 129 -8.84 -23.88 -9.70
C GLU A 129 -7.93 -22.71 -10.14
N HIS A 130 -7.97 -21.60 -9.40
CA HIS A 130 -7.14 -20.42 -9.63
C HIS A 130 -5.95 -20.30 -8.67
N ILE A 131 -5.86 -21.15 -7.65
CA ILE A 131 -4.62 -21.33 -6.86
C ILE A 131 -3.50 -21.70 -7.84
N GLY A 132 -2.31 -21.10 -7.70
CA GLY A 132 -1.27 -21.26 -8.71
C GLY A 132 -1.26 -20.16 -9.79
N ARG A 133 -2.40 -19.53 -10.06
CA ARG A 133 -2.64 -18.74 -11.29
C ARG A 133 -3.01 -17.28 -11.05
N VAL A 134 -3.50 -16.92 -9.87
CA VAL A 134 -3.82 -15.54 -9.51
C VAL A 134 -3.02 -15.10 -8.29
N LEU A 135 -2.59 -13.84 -8.26
CA LEU A 135 -2.02 -13.21 -7.09
C LEU A 135 -3.11 -12.40 -6.39
N THR A 136 -3.23 -12.56 -5.08
CA THR A 136 -4.11 -11.71 -4.28
C THR A 136 -3.40 -10.42 -3.90
N PHE A 137 -4.15 -9.32 -3.79
CA PHE A 137 -3.60 -8.04 -3.40
C PHE A 137 -4.57 -7.21 -2.56
N GLU A 138 -4.02 -6.35 -1.70
CA GLU A 138 -4.80 -5.32 -1.00
C GLU A 138 -4.27 -3.91 -1.21
N LYS A 139 -5.09 -2.96 -0.78
CA LYS A 139 -4.76 -1.55 -0.70
C LYS A 139 -5.22 -1.01 0.65
N SER A 140 -4.29 -0.58 1.47
CA SER A 140 -4.57 -0.01 2.79
C SER A 140 -3.66 1.20 3.03
N PRO A 141 -4.05 2.40 2.53
CA PRO A 141 -3.22 3.59 2.62
C PRO A 141 -2.97 4.08 4.05
N GLY A 142 -3.66 3.49 5.03
CA GLY A 142 -3.44 3.72 6.45
C GLY A 142 -2.16 3.09 6.97
N TYR A 143 -1.51 2.18 6.24
CA TYR A 143 -0.22 1.60 6.64
C TYR A 143 0.91 2.63 6.55
N ALA A 144 0.88 3.51 5.55
CA ALA A 144 1.81 4.64 5.43
C ALA A 144 1.27 5.93 6.08
N ARG A 145 0.20 5.88 6.89
CA ARG A 145 -0.37 7.07 7.53
C ARG A 145 -0.37 6.90 9.05
N PRO A 146 0.36 7.75 9.79
CA PRO A 146 0.15 7.87 11.22
C PRO A 146 -1.25 8.43 11.45
N GLN A 147 -2.09 7.74 12.23
CA GLN A 147 -3.38 8.30 12.57
C GLN A 147 -3.17 9.48 13.51
N HIS A 148 -3.95 10.56 13.38
CA HIS A 148 -3.88 11.73 14.26
C HIS A 148 -5.01 11.77 15.30
N ASN A 149 -5.79 10.70 15.43
CA ASN A 149 -6.71 10.61 16.57
C ASN A 149 -5.87 10.36 17.81
N LEU A 150 -5.75 11.36 18.68
CA LEU A 150 -5.00 11.31 19.93
C LEU A 150 -5.32 10.08 20.80
N SER A 151 -6.55 9.57 20.73
CA SER A 151 -6.98 8.32 21.40
C SER A 151 -6.49 7.02 20.73
N ARG A 152 -5.96 7.07 19.50
CA ARG A 152 -5.33 5.96 18.78
C ARG A 152 -3.82 6.13 18.59
N VAL A 153 -3.34 7.38 18.50
CA VAL A 153 -1.91 7.77 18.56
C VAL A 153 -1.25 7.28 19.84
N ALA A 154 -2.01 7.25 20.95
CA ALA A 154 -1.54 6.75 22.23
C ALA A 154 -0.88 5.36 22.15
N ASN A 155 -1.15 4.59 21.10
CA ASN A 155 -0.77 3.19 21.00
C ASN A 155 0.42 2.92 20.06
N GLY A 156 0.85 3.89 19.24
CA GLY A 156 2.05 3.78 18.39
C GLY A 156 2.12 2.61 17.39
N ILE A 157 1.00 1.94 17.11
CA ILE A 157 0.97 0.69 16.33
C ILE A 157 1.46 0.86 14.89
N GLU A 158 1.33 2.05 14.32
CA GLU A 158 1.79 2.32 12.95
C GLU A 158 3.30 2.07 12.82
N ARG A 159 4.06 2.21 13.91
CA ARG A 159 5.49 1.86 13.98
C ARG A 159 5.74 0.36 13.87
N HIS A 160 4.75 -0.47 14.24
CA HIS A 160 4.82 -1.93 14.20
C HIS A 160 4.28 -2.52 12.90
N VAL A 161 3.55 -1.77 12.06
CA VAL A 161 3.05 -2.27 10.77
C VAL A 161 4.16 -2.92 9.91
N PRO A 162 5.34 -2.30 9.71
CA PRO A 162 6.42 -2.93 8.95
C PRO A 162 6.85 -4.27 9.56
N PHE A 163 6.97 -4.32 10.89
CA PHE A 163 7.34 -5.52 11.63
C PHE A 163 6.30 -6.63 11.46
N LEU A 164 5.01 -6.33 11.62
CA LEU A 164 3.93 -7.30 11.51
C LEU A 164 3.78 -7.86 10.09
N MET A 165 3.88 -6.98 9.08
CA MET A 165 3.85 -7.39 7.68
C MET A 165 5.00 -8.35 7.36
N ARG A 166 6.22 -8.04 7.82
CA ARG A 166 7.39 -8.92 7.61
C ARG A 166 7.27 -10.23 8.38
N ARG A 167 6.68 -10.20 9.58
CA ARG A 167 6.50 -11.40 10.39
C ARG A 167 5.51 -12.38 9.78
N LEU A 168 4.42 -11.88 9.19
CA LEU A 168 3.38 -12.73 8.58
C LEU A 168 3.67 -13.08 7.11
N MET A 169 4.16 -12.12 6.33
CA MET A 169 4.33 -12.26 4.89
C MET A 169 5.71 -11.79 4.46
N PRO A 170 6.80 -12.52 4.81
CA PRO A 170 8.16 -12.14 4.48
C PRO A 170 8.37 -11.76 3.00
N SER A 171 7.74 -12.45 2.06
CA SER A 171 7.91 -12.27 0.61
C SER A 171 6.93 -11.28 -0.02
N VAL A 172 6.11 -10.58 0.77
CA VAL A 172 5.09 -9.66 0.25
C VAL A 172 5.72 -8.54 -0.58
N ARG A 173 5.05 -8.12 -1.65
CA ARG A 173 5.52 -6.99 -2.46
C ARG A 173 4.81 -5.71 -2.05
N LEU A 174 5.55 -4.62 -1.88
CA LEU A 174 5.01 -3.35 -1.39
C LEU A 174 5.00 -2.27 -2.48
N VAL A 175 3.85 -1.61 -2.64
CA VAL A 175 3.69 -0.47 -3.54
C VAL A 175 3.39 0.78 -2.72
N LEU A 176 4.25 1.80 -2.89
CA LEU A 176 4.04 3.13 -2.32
C LEU A 176 3.79 4.14 -3.45
N LEU A 177 2.56 4.60 -3.58
CA LEU A 177 2.20 5.68 -4.48
C LEU A 177 2.51 7.04 -3.85
N LEU A 178 3.33 7.80 -4.55
CA LEU A 178 3.67 9.18 -4.20
C LEU A 178 2.91 10.14 -5.11
N ARG A 179 2.56 11.30 -4.58
CA ARG A 179 1.89 12.39 -5.30
C ARG A 179 2.52 13.70 -4.90
N ASP A 180 2.48 14.69 -5.79
CA ASP A 180 2.84 16.06 -5.45
C ASP A 180 2.26 16.43 -4.06
N PRO A 181 3.12 16.80 -3.11
CA PRO A 181 2.70 17.08 -1.73
C PRO A 181 1.59 18.12 -1.66
N VAL A 182 1.70 19.21 -2.42
CA VAL A 182 0.72 20.30 -2.45
C VAL A 182 -0.62 19.77 -2.96
N ALA A 183 -0.58 18.97 -4.02
CA ALA A 183 -1.78 18.33 -4.56
C ALA A 183 -2.40 17.30 -3.60
N LEU A 184 -1.57 16.58 -2.84
CA LEU A 184 -1.99 15.62 -1.82
C LEU A 184 -2.71 16.33 -0.67
N VAL A 185 -2.13 17.42 -0.16
CA VAL A 185 -2.69 18.25 0.92
C VAL A 185 -4.04 18.82 0.51
N ARG A 186 -4.10 19.42 -0.69
CA ARG A 186 -5.36 19.91 -1.27
C ARG A 186 -6.40 18.80 -1.36
N SER A 187 -6.01 17.62 -1.84
CA SER A 187 -6.91 16.47 -1.96
C SER A 187 -7.44 15.98 -0.61
N ARG A 188 -6.59 16.00 0.43
CA ARG A 188 -6.97 15.67 1.80
C ARG A 188 -7.95 16.69 2.37
N PHE A 189 -7.65 17.98 2.24
CA PHE A 189 -8.54 19.05 2.69
C PHE A 189 -9.94 18.92 2.09
N VAL A 190 -10.03 18.73 0.76
CA VAL A 190 -11.31 18.51 0.07
C VAL A 190 -12.01 17.22 0.56
N HIS A 191 -11.26 16.16 0.83
CA HIS A 191 -11.83 14.93 1.38
C HIS A 191 -12.43 15.16 2.78
N CYS A 192 -11.71 15.86 3.64
CA CYS A 192 -12.18 16.22 4.97
C CYS A 192 -13.45 17.08 4.93
N LEU A 193 -13.50 18.11 4.07
CA LEU A 193 -14.71 18.91 3.87
C LEU A 193 -15.92 18.06 3.44
N ARG A 194 -15.71 17.08 2.57
CA ARG A 194 -16.77 16.16 2.15
C ARG A 194 -17.26 15.28 3.28
N GLN A 195 -16.36 14.79 4.12
CA GLN A 195 -16.74 13.96 5.28
C GLN A 195 -17.53 14.78 6.30
N ALA A 196 -17.08 16.00 6.60
CA ALA A 196 -17.77 16.94 7.47
C ALA A 196 -19.20 17.23 6.95
N GLY A 197 -19.33 17.54 5.65
CA GLY A 197 -20.63 17.76 5.02
C GLY A 197 -21.56 16.55 5.06
N ARG A 198 -21.04 15.32 4.85
CA ARG A 198 -21.83 14.08 4.97
C ARG A 198 -22.31 13.82 6.40
N GLN A 199 -21.48 14.13 7.39
CA GLN A 199 -21.78 13.94 8.79
C GLN A 199 -22.58 15.10 9.39
N ARG A 200 -22.92 16.14 8.61
CA ARG A 200 -23.52 17.40 9.07
C ARG A 200 -22.75 18.01 10.25
N ARG A 201 -21.42 17.86 10.25
CA ARG A 201 -20.51 18.41 11.27
C ARG A 201 -19.71 19.57 10.70
N PRO A 202 -19.31 20.56 11.51
CA PRO A 202 -18.34 21.55 11.06
C PRO A 202 -17.03 20.86 10.66
N PRO A 203 -16.30 21.38 9.66
CA PRO A 203 -14.95 20.90 9.37
C PRO A 203 -14.10 20.95 10.63
N LEU A 204 -13.44 19.84 10.97
CA LEU A 204 -12.51 19.81 12.09
C LEU A 204 -11.36 20.81 11.83
N PRO A 205 -10.79 21.46 12.85
CA PRO A 205 -9.57 22.25 12.70
C PRO A 205 -8.43 21.45 12.06
N SER A 206 -8.42 20.13 12.26
CA SER A 206 -7.46 19.18 11.66
C SER A 206 -7.64 18.91 10.16
N CYS A 207 -8.67 19.46 9.51
CA CYS A 207 -8.90 19.29 8.06
C CYS A 207 -7.76 19.89 7.21
N GLY A 208 -6.93 20.75 7.81
CA GLY A 208 -5.65 21.25 7.27
C GLY A 208 -4.57 21.36 8.36
N GLY A 209 -4.60 20.49 9.38
CA GLY A 209 -3.59 20.48 10.46
C GLY A 209 -2.16 20.35 9.94
N ALA A 210 -1.15 20.58 10.80
CA ALA A 210 0.30 20.66 10.49
C ALA A 210 0.71 19.82 9.27
N VAL A 211 0.59 20.44 8.09
CA VAL A 211 0.64 19.77 6.80
C VAL A 211 2.01 19.13 6.59
N GLU A 212 3.04 19.81 7.09
CA GLU A 212 4.42 19.40 7.12
C GLU A 212 4.60 18.14 7.95
N ARG A 213 4.06 18.13 9.19
CA ARG A 213 4.16 16.99 10.10
C ARG A 213 3.46 15.76 9.53
N ASP A 214 2.27 15.96 8.97
CA ASP A 214 1.48 14.86 8.43
C ASP A 214 2.14 14.29 7.16
N TYR A 215 2.66 15.15 6.28
CA TYR A 215 3.36 14.72 5.07
C TYR A 215 4.69 14.04 5.38
N GLU A 216 5.51 14.63 6.25
CA GLU A 216 6.77 14.03 6.70
C GLU A 216 6.53 12.68 7.37
N SER A 217 5.50 12.58 8.19
CA SER A 217 5.20 11.33 8.90
C SER A 217 4.64 10.27 7.95
N MET A 218 3.87 10.65 6.92
CA MET A 218 3.47 9.74 5.85
C MET A 218 4.67 9.26 5.02
N LEU A 219 5.60 10.16 4.70
CA LEU A 219 6.84 9.81 4.00
C LEU A 219 7.74 8.92 4.86
N THR A 220 7.86 9.19 6.16
CA THR A 220 8.69 8.42 7.08
C THR A 220 8.10 7.03 7.31
N ALA A 221 6.78 6.92 7.50
CA ALA A 221 6.09 5.64 7.63
C ALA A 221 6.17 4.83 6.33
N GLY A 222 5.91 5.48 5.18
CA GLY A 222 6.09 4.90 3.86
C GLY A 222 7.52 4.41 3.65
N ALA A 223 8.52 5.27 3.83
CA ALA A 223 9.93 4.95 3.68
C ALA A 223 10.40 3.88 4.68
N GLY A 224 9.87 3.86 5.90
CA GLY A 224 10.14 2.81 6.89
C GLY A 224 9.67 1.43 6.42
N LEU A 225 8.49 1.36 5.78
CA LEU A 225 8.03 0.14 5.09
C LEU A 225 8.95 -0.26 3.93
N LEU A 226 9.60 0.73 3.30
CA LEU A 226 10.53 0.51 2.19
C LEU A 226 11.97 0.18 2.61
N ARG A 227 12.36 0.45 3.86
CA ARG A 227 13.70 0.24 4.43
C ARG A 227 13.83 -1.05 5.24
N LEU A 228 12.90 -1.98 5.07
CA LEU A 228 12.98 -3.28 5.73
C LEU A 228 14.16 -4.09 5.14
N GLU A 229 15.32 -3.98 5.81
CA GLU A 229 16.48 -4.85 5.56
C GLU A 229 16.07 -6.32 5.70
N PRO A 230 16.66 -7.24 4.89
CA PRO A 230 16.41 -8.66 5.05
C PRO A 230 16.85 -9.10 6.44
N GLY A 231 15.88 -9.44 7.30
CA GLY A 231 16.14 -10.10 8.57
C GLY A 231 16.89 -11.41 8.29
N GLY A 232 18.08 -11.54 8.88
CA GLY A 232 18.93 -12.72 8.78
C GLY A 232 18.30 -13.92 9.44
N ALA A 233 17.49 -14.67 8.70
CA ALA A 233 17.26 -16.10 8.84
C ALA A 233 16.32 -16.50 7.68
N ALA A 234 16.79 -17.42 6.83
CA ALA A 234 16.10 -17.96 5.67
C ALA A 234 15.87 -16.97 4.50
N GLY A 235 16.87 -16.87 3.60
CA GLY A 235 16.75 -16.85 2.12
C GLY A 235 15.74 -15.94 1.40
N GLY A 236 14.96 -15.12 2.09
CA GLY A 236 13.92 -14.28 1.51
C GLY A 236 14.55 -13.13 0.76
N SER A 237 14.17 -12.96 -0.52
CA SER A 237 14.51 -11.76 -1.27
C SER A 237 14.10 -10.51 -0.45
N PRO A 238 14.93 -9.45 -0.42
CA PRO A 238 14.55 -8.22 0.27
C PRO A 238 13.22 -7.73 -0.29
N LEU A 239 12.37 -7.16 0.58
CA LEU A 239 11.18 -6.44 0.15
C LEU A 239 11.65 -5.40 -0.86
N ARG A 240 11.27 -5.56 -2.13
CA ARG A 240 11.61 -4.60 -3.18
C ARG A 240 10.45 -3.63 -3.27
N PRO A 241 10.54 -2.41 -2.79
CA PRO A 241 9.45 -1.47 -2.97
C PRO A 241 9.53 -0.83 -4.34
N VAL A 242 8.36 -0.52 -4.90
CA VAL A 242 8.25 0.39 -6.04
C VAL A 242 7.61 1.67 -5.52
N ALA A 243 8.40 2.75 -5.56
CA ALA A 243 7.92 4.12 -5.43
C ALA A 243 8.00 4.79 -6.79
N GLU A 244 6.89 5.39 -7.23
CA GLU A 244 6.75 5.81 -8.62
C GLU A 244 6.05 7.15 -8.76
N PHE A 245 6.47 7.89 -9.78
CA PHE A 245 5.88 9.15 -10.23
C PHE A 245 5.20 8.90 -11.57
N ALA A 246 3.94 9.29 -11.69
CA ALA A 246 3.08 8.94 -12.82
C ALA A 246 3.64 9.46 -14.15
N SER A 247 4.15 8.55 -15.00
CA SER A 247 4.44 8.79 -16.42
C SER A 247 3.30 8.30 -17.33
N GLY A 248 2.08 8.30 -16.80
CA GLY A 248 0.87 7.74 -17.42
C GLY A 248 0.38 6.43 -16.78
N PRO A 249 -0.95 6.14 -16.77
CA PRO A 249 -1.52 4.96 -16.11
C PRO A 249 -0.93 3.62 -16.57
N SER A 250 -0.80 3.40 -17.89
CA SER A 250 -0.32 2.12 -18.44
C SER A 250 1.13 1.83 -18.04
N SER A 251 1.98 2.86 -18.01
CA SER A 251 3.38 2.71 -17.61
C SER A 251 3.50 2.37 -16.13
N LEU A 252 2.70 3.02 -15.27
CA LEU A 252 2.61 2.70 -13.85
C LEU A 252 2.13 1.28 -13.63
N LEU A 253 1.05 0.90 -14.30
CA LEU A 253 0.48 -0.43 -14.15
C LEU A 253 1.45 -1.52 -14.59
N ASN A 254 2.12 -1.36 -15.74
CA ASN A 254 3.10 -2.34 -16.21
C ASN A 254 4.33 -2.44 -15.30
N ARG A 255 4.71 -1.37 -14.60
CA ARG A 255 5.76 -1.43 -13.57
C ARG A 255 5.30 -2.16 -12.32
N VAL A 256 4.06 -1.94 -11.87
CA VAL A 256 3.46 -2.70 -10.76
C VAL A 256 3.32 -4.18 -11.13
N LEU A 257 2.92 -4.51 -12.36
CA LEU A 257 2.88 -5.89 -12.85
C LEU A 257 4.27 -6.52 -12.86
N ALA A 258 5.26 -5.86 -13.46
CA ALA A 258 6.63 -6.36 -13.47
C ALA A 258 7.18 -6.55 -12.06
N HIS A 259 6.84 -5.65 -11.14
CA HIS A 259 7.18 -5.76 -9.74
C HIS A 259 6.54 -6.98 -9.07
N ALA A 260 5.26 -7.23 -9.36
CA ALA A 260 4.52 -8.42 -8.96
C ALA A 260 5.03 -9.73 -9.61
N GLY A 261 5.98 -9.66 -10.54
CA GLY A 261 6.43 -10.82 -11.32
C GLY A 261 5.46 -11.23 -12.44
N LEU A 262 4.57 -10.31 -12.84
CA LEU A 262 3.60 -10.48 -13.92
C LEU A 262 4.14 -9.93 -15.24
N GLN A 263 3.65 -10.53 -16.33
CA GLN A 263 3.91 -10.02 -17.67
C GLN A 263 3.22 -8.68 -17.88
N ARG A 264 3.71 -7.90 -18.86
CA ARG A 264 3.05 -6.67 -19.26
C ARG A 264 1.65 -6.99 -19.80
N HIS A 265 0.70 -6.12 -19.50
CA HIS A 265 -0.67 -6.24 -19.96
C HIS A 265 -0.97 -5.13 -20.97
N ASP A 266 -1.68 -5.46 -22.04
CA ASP A 266 -2.19 -4.45 -22.95
C ASP A 266 -3.45 -3.80 -22.38
N TRP A 267 -3.22 -2.70 -21.67
CA TRP A 267 -4.28 -1.93 -21.03
C TRP A 267 -5.21 -1.23 -22.03
N ARG A 268 -4.88 -1.16 -23.33
CA ARG A 268 -5.76 -0.57 -24.35
C ARG A 268 -7.05 -1.37 -24.51
N ALA A 269 -6.96 -2.69 -24.42
CA ALA A 269 -8.11 -3.59 -24.51
C ALA A 269 -9.02 -3.56 -23.27
N SER A 270 -8.49 -3.10 -22.13
CA SER A 270 -9.20 -3.08 -20.84
C SER A 270 -9.68 -1.69 -20.42
N GLY A 271 -9.32 -0.64 -21.16
CA GLY A 271 -9.70 0.75 -20.88
C GLY A 271 -10.67 1.32 -21.91
N TYR A 272 -11.38 2.37 -21.52
CA TYR A 272 -12.18 3.21 -22.40
C TYR A 272 -11.32 4.38 -22.89
N PRO A 273 -11.23 4.63 -24.21
CA PRO A 273 -10.59 5.84 -24.71
C PRO A 273 -11.37 7.07 -24.19
N GLY A 274 -10.66 7.95 -23.50
CA GLY A 274 -11.13 9.28 -23.13
C GLY A 274 -11.17 10.20 -24.36
N PRO A 275 -11.87 11.33 -24.27
CA PRO A 275 -12.04 12.27 -25.39
C PRO A 275 -10.72 12.90 -25.88
N ASP A 276 -9.64 12.83 -25.08
CA ASP A 276 -8.29 13.29 -25.40
C ASP A 276 -7.32 12.15 -25.76
N GLY A 277 -7.83 10.93 -25.99
CA GLY A 277 -7.01 9.74 -26.21
C GLY A 277 -6.39 9.16 -24.93
N SER A 278 -6.65 9.73 -23.76
CA SER A 278 -6.21 9.15 -22.48
C SER A 278 -7.03 7.90 -22.13
N LEU A 279 -6.39 6.85 -21.60
CA LEU A 279 -7.12 5.66 -21.14
C LEU A 279 -7.86 5.96 -19.83
N THR A 280 -9.19 5.78 -19.85
CA THR A 280 -10.05 5.85 -18.67
C THR A 280 -10.62 4.45 -18.39
N PHE A 281 -10.41 3.91 -17.20
CA PHE A 281 -10.73 2.49 -16.93
C PHE A 281 -12.06 2.30 -16.18
N HIS A 282 -12.99 3.27 -16.23
CA HIS A 282 -14.28 3.13 -15.54
C HIS A 282 -15.46 3.82 -16.27
N PRO A 283 -16.44 3.06 -16.78
CA PRO A 283 -17.53 3.61 -17.61
C PRO A 283 -18.64 4.32 -16.83
N ARG A 284 -18.73 4.13 -15.49
CA ARG A 284 -19.81 4.70 -14.65
C ARG A 284 -19.34 5.62 -13.53
N LYS A 285 -18.03 5.78 -13.33
CA LYS A 285 -17.46 6.60 -12.23
C LYS A 285 -16.20 7.37 -12.62
N SER A 286 -15.90 7.52 -13.91
CA SER A 286 -14.92 8.51 -14.37
C SER A 286 -15.48 9.92 -14.16
N LYS A 287 -15.61 10.36 -12.90
CA LYS A 287 -15.28 11.76 -12.69
C LYS A 287 -13.79 11.80 -12.90
N SER A 288 -13.42 12.28 -14.08
CA SER A 288 -12.06 12.53 -14.51
C SER A 288 -11.22 12.99 -13.32
N VAL A 289 -9.96 12.60 -13.28
CA VAL A 289 -8.98 13.11 -12.31
C VAL A 289 -8.96 14.65 -12.30
N ARG A 290 -9.49 15.30 -13.35
CA ARG A 290 -9.75 16.74 -13.46
C ARG A 290 -10.98 17.28 -12.71
N GLU A 291 -12.07 16.54 -12.50
CA GLU A 291 -13.39 17.15 -12.17
C GLU A 291 -13.94 16.95 -10.75
N ARG A 292 -13.22 16.29 -9.84
CA ARG A 292 -13.75 16.08 -8.48
C ARG A 292 -12.82 16.53 -7.35
N ALA A 293 -12.00 17.56 -7.56
CA ALA A 293 -11.72 18.53 -6.51
C ALA A 293 -12.70 19.69 -6.71
N SER A 294 -13.44 20.06 -5.67
CA SER A 294 -14.38 21.19 -5.72
C SER A 294 -13.72 22.40 -6.39
N ARG A 295 -14.45 23.06 -7.31
CA ARG A 295 -14.19 24.41 -7.84
C ARG A 295 -14.18 25.50 -6.75
N ARG A 296 -13.88 25.16 -5.49
CA ARG A 296 -13.61 26.18 -4.49
C ARG A 296 -12.21 26.69 -4.80
N PRO A 297 -12.06 27.96 -5.21
CA PRO A 297 -10.74 28.54 -5.32
C PRO A 297 -10.05 28.39 -3.96
N LEU A 298 -8.80 27.93 -4.00
CA LEU A 298 -7.94 28.06 -2.84
C LEU A 298 -7.65 29.55 -2.65
N LEU A 299 -7.27 29.94 -1.43
CA LEU A 299 -6.77 31.29 -1.21
C LEU A 299 -5.62 31.57 -2.20
N PRO A 300 -5.56 32.78 -2.78
CA PRO A 300 -4.39 33.19 -3.55
C PRO A 300 -3.11 32.91 -2.75
N GLY A 301 -2.11 32.33 -3.40
CA GLY A 301 -0.83 32.00 -2.75
C GLY A 301 -0.82 30.71 -1.90
N PHE A 302 -1.96 30.01 -1.69
CA PHE A 302 -1.97 28.76 -0.90
C PHE A 302 -0.97 27.73 -1.40
N GLU A 303 -0.93 27.50 -2.72
CA GLU A 303 -0.05 26.47 -3.31
C GLU A 303 1.43 26.86 -3.16
N ALA A 304 1.77 28.15 -3.29
CA ALA A 304 3.12 28.65 -3.07
C ALA A 304 3.53 28.53 -1.60
N ALA A 305 2.70 29.02 -0.67
CA ALA A 305 2.97 28.93 0.77
C ALA A 305 3.10 27.48 1.25
N THR A 306 2.23 26.58 0.78
CA THR A 306 2.32 25.14 1.10
C THR A 306 3.61 24.53 0.56
N ARG A 307 4.04 24.93 -0.64
CA ARG A 307 5.28 24.45 -1.24
C ARG A 307 6.51 24.95 -0.50
N ASP A 308 6.54 26.22 -0.11
CA ASP A 308 7.61 26.80 0.70
C ASP A 308 7.70 26.06 2.05
N ALA A 309 6.57 25.84 2.72
CA ALA A 309 6.54 25.11 3.99
C ALA A 309 6.98 23.64 3.88
N LEU A 310 6.70 22.98 2.75
CA LEU A 310 7.11 21.58 2.50
C LEU A 310 8.51 21.44 1.93
N THR A 311 9.18 22.53 1.56
CA THR A 311 10.52 22.51 0.96
C THR A 311 11.56 21.80 1.82
N PRO A 312 11.66 22.04 3.15
CA PRO A 312 12.60 21.31 4.00
C PRO A 312 12.35 19.79 4.01
N VAL A 313 11.09 19.37 4.01
CA VAL A 313 10.70 17.95 3.97
C VAL A 313 11.07 17.33 2.63
N LEU A 314 10.85 18.05 1.52
CA LEU A 314 11.21 17.61 0.18
C LEU A 314 12.72 17.49 -0.03
N ILE A 315 13.50 18.42 0.52
CA ILE A 315 14.96 18.35 0.54
C ILE A 315 15.40 17.10 1.30
N ARG A 316 14.93 16.90 2.54
CA ARG A 316 15.24 15.69 3.32
C ARG A 316 14.89 14.41 2.56
N PHE A 317 13.70 14.36 1.95
CA PHE A 317 13.25 13.21 1.18
C PHE A 317 14.17 12.92 -0.02
N ARG A 318 14.53 13.94 -0.80
CA ARG A 318 15.47 13.80 -1.92
C ARG A 318 16.85 13.33 -1.48
N THR A 319 17.36 13.87 -0.37
CA THR A 319 18.65 13.47 0.20
C THR A 319 18.63 12.02 0.68
N GLN A 320 17.55 11.58 1.31
CA GLN A 320 17.42 10.21 1.83
C GLN A 320 17.09 9.17 0.74
N HIS A 321 16.51 9.62 -0.38
CA HIS A 321 15.98 8.77 -1.45
C HIS A 321 16.36 9.31 -2.84
N PRO A 322 17.67 9.45 -3.15
CA PRO A 322 18.14 10.14 -4.35
C PRO A 322 17.67 9.47 -5.65
N CYS A 323 17.47 8.14 -5.67
CA CYS A 323 16.99 7.42 -6.85
C CYS A 323 15.52 7.64 -7.20
N LEU A 324 14.70 8.15 -6.27
CA LEU A 324 13.28 8.39 -6.54
C LEU A 324 13.08 9.63 -7.43
N ARG A 325 13.97 10.63 -7.35
CA ARG A 325 13.95 11.84 -8.18
C ARG A 325 12.53 12.42 -8.40
N PRO A 326 11.78 12.74 -7.32
CA PRO A 326 10.45 13.33 -7.46
C PRO A 326 10.51 14.62 -8.30
N PRO A 327 9.67 14.77 -9.34
CA PRO A 327 9.68 15.94 -10.21
C PRO A 327 8.99 17.17 -9.57
N TRP A 328 8.80 17.17 -8.25
CA TRP A 328 8.07 18.25 -7.56
C TRP A 328 8.96 19.48 -7.41
N PRO A 329 8.52 20.67 -7.83
CA PRO A 329 9.30 21.89 -7.65
C PRO A 329 9.50 22.19 -6.15
N LEU A 330 10.66 22.76 -5.83
CA LEU A 330 10.89 23.34 -4.50
C LEU A 330 10.31 24.76 -4.43
N GLY A 331 10.21 25.28 -3.21
CA GLY A 331 9.75 26.63 -2.93
C GLY A 331 10.71 27.71 -3.41
N SER A 332 10.20 28.94 -3.41
CA SER A 332 10.84 30.15 -3.93
C SER A 332 12.18 30.46 -3.24
N ALA A 333 12.35 30.08 -1.98
CA ALA A 333 13.56 30.34 -1.18
C ALA A 333 14.80 29.50 -1.56
N THR A 334 14.69 28.56 -2.52
CA THR A 334 15.77 27.58 -2.80
C THR A 334 16.36 27.64 -4.21
N SER A 335 16.00 28.62 -5.05
CA SER A 335 16.59 28.74 -6.39
C SER A 335 18.10 29.04 -6.39
N ALA A 336 18.67 29.44 -5.25
CA ALA A 336 20.08 29.85 -5.13
C ALA A 336 21.07 28.72 -4.74
N ALA A 337 20.60 27.52 -4.37
CA ALA A 337 21.49 26.50 -3.80
C ALA A 337 21.18 25.07 -4.29
N SER A 338 21.50 24.75 -5.54
CA SER A 338 21.70 23.34 -5.93
C SER A 338 22.58 23.20 -7.17
N GLY A 339 23.89 23.09 -6.96
CA GLY A 339 24.77 22.41 -7.91
C GLY A 339 24.60 20.88 -7.79
N PRO A 340 24.83 20.11 -8.87
CA PRO A 340 24.73 18.66 -8.83
C PRO A 340 25.80 18.10 -7.88
N THR A 341 25.38 17.43 -6.82
CA THR A 341 26.29 16.64 -5.98
C THR A 341 26.12 15.18 -6.37
N ASP A 342 27.02 14.70 -7.23
CA ASP A 342 27.22 13.28 -7.51
C ASP A 342 27.79 12.61 -6.26
N ARG A 343 26.92 12.23 -5.32
CA ARG A 343 27.28 11.30 -4.24
C ARG A 343 26.81 9.90 -4.59
N ALA A 344 27.73 8.95 -4.45
CA ALA A 344 27.48 7.52 -4.63
C ALA A 344 26.32 7.04 -3.73
N ASP A 345 25.44 6.24 -4.32
CA ASP A 345 24.12 5.90 -3.81
C ASP A 345 24.18 4.73 -2.80
N THR A 346 24.09 5.04 -1.51
CA THR A 346 24.13 4.02 -0.44
C THR A 346 22.74 3.56 0.02
N SER A 347 21.65 4.12 -0.52
CA SER A 347 20.29 3.80 -0.06
C SER A 347 19.89 2.38 -0.51
N PRO A 348 19.42 1.50 0.40
CA PRO A 348 18.95 0.14 0.07
C PRO A 348 17.86 0.14 -1.01
N LEU A 349 17.03 1.18 -1.01
CA LEU A 349 15.99 1.46 -1.99
C LEU A 349 16.51 1.59 -3.43
N CYS A 350 17.71 2.13 -3.56
CA CYS A 350 18.29 2.51 -4.83
C CYS A 350 19.20 1.42 -5.40
N ARG A 351 19.75 0.54 -4.55
CA ARG A 351 20.52 -0.64 -4.97
C ARG A 351 19.71 -1.62 -5.84
N ALA A 352 18.39 -1.70 -5.63
CA ALA A 352 17.52 -2.61 -6.39
C ALA A 352 17.42 -2.31 -7.90
N ARG A 353 17.85 -1.12 -8.37
CA ARG A 353 17.89 -0.76 -9.80
C ARG A 353 19.18 -1.17 -10.52
N GLY A 354 20.27 -1.45 -9.78
CA GLY A 354 21.60 -1.66 -10.37
C GLY A 354 21.94 -3.08 -10.82
N ALA A 355 21.15 -4.09 -10.46
CA ALA A 355 21.51 -5.50 -10.69
C ALA A 355 20.62 -6.18 -11.74
N ARG A 356 20.83 -5.88 -13.03
CA ARG A 356 20.53 -6.78 -14.16
C ARG A 356 21.44 -6.49 -15.36
N THR A 357 22.65 -7.00 -15.30
CA THR A 357 23.39 -7.47 -16.48
C THR A 357 23.89 -8.88 -16.16
N HIS A 358 22.97 -9.84 -16.10
CA HIS A 358 23.39 -11.24 -16.20
C HIS A 358 23.72 -11.49 -17.67
N ALA A 359 25.02 -11.63 -17.93
CA ALA A 359 25.54 -12.31 -19.11
C ALA A 359 24.85 -13.68 -19.23
N ALA A 360 24.41 -14.00 -20.44
CA ALA A 360 23.96 -15.35 -20.78
C ALA A 360 25.12 -16.33 -20.57
N PRO A 361 24.88 -17.52 -20.00
CA PRO A 361 25.87 -18.58 -20.06
C PRO A 361 25.98 -19.04 -21.53
N GLN A 362 27.21 -19.12 -22.02
CA GLN A 362 27.55 -19.76 -23.30
C GLN A 362 27.47 -21.27 -23.17
#